data_AF-A0A1F5J5I3-F1
#
_entry.id   AF-A0A1F5J5I3-F1
#
_cell.length_a   1.000
_cell.length_b   1.000
_cell.length_c   1.000
_cell.angle_alpha   90.00
_cell.angle_beta   90.00
_cell.angle_gamma   90.00
#
_symmetry.space_group_name_H-M   'P 1'
#
loop_
_entity.id
_entity.type
_entity.pdbx_description
1 polymer ?
#
loop_
_entity_poly.entity_id
_entity_poly.type
_entity_poly.pdbx_seq_one_letter_code
_entity_poly.pdbx_strand_id
1 'polypeptide(L)'
;MRYLTAAALALITIFTAAVHAHAIREDAKGWRDAKWGMTTAELKKAFLGRVKTTEPRTIENGRLYSDLYLPDASIEGSEYEVTFWMDPKTNELTEVFIKPASPGGNKKYINLYETLLTSILQKYGNPESFESDEGSSHRLRAEWQLSSSVIELNYLRNADESELLALKYKEKK
;
A
#
# COMPACT_ATOMS: atom_id res chain seq x y z
N MET A 1 8.94 9.74 -75.38
CA MET A 1 7.85 8.94 -74.76
C MET A 1 7.97 9.05 -73.25
N ARG A 2 6.85 9.22 -72.55
CA ARG A 2 6.66 9.09 -71.09
C ARG A 2 7.22 7.71 -70.63
N TYR A 3 7.69 7.46 -69.40
CA TYR A 3 6.98 7.40 -68.11
C TYR A 3 8.02 7.19 -66.97
N LEU A 4 7.93 7.96 -65.88
CA LEU A 4 7.59 7.53 -64.49
C LEU A 4 8.71 6.87 -63.62
N THR A 5 9.21 7.69 -62.68
CA THR A 5 9.35 7.46 -61.21
C THR A 5 9.84 6.12 -60.63
N ALA A 6 10.91 6.20 -59.83
CA ALA A 6 11.08 5.44 -58.58
C ALA A 6 12.00 6.26 -57.64
N ALA A 7 11.44 7.08 -56.76
CA ALA A 7 11.12 6.77 -55.36
C ALA A 7 12.38 6.62 -54.49
N ALA A 8 12.70 7.71 -53.79
CA ALA A 8 13.73 7.80 -52.76
C ALA A 8 13.34 6.99 -51.52
N LEU A 9 14.30 6.27 -50.94
CA LEU A 9 14.17 5.69 -49.60
C LEU A 9 15.27 6.27 -48.71
N ALA A 10 14.93 7.37 -48.02
CA ALA A 10 15.73 7.88 -46.92
C ALA A 10 15.36 7.07 -45.67
N LEU A 11 16.27 6.22 -45.20
CA LEU A 11 16.13 5.49 -43.95
C LEU A 11 16.38 6.46 -42.79
N ILE A 12 15.31 6.99 -42.19
CA ILE A 12 15.40 7.76 -40.95
C ILE A 12 15.36 6.76 -39.79
N THR A 13 16.53 6.43 -39.24
CA THR A 13 16.66 5.68 -38.00
C THR A 13 16.31 6.62 -36.85
N ILE A 14 15.06 6.59 -36.39
CA ILE A 14 14.65 7.27 -35.17
C ILE A 14 15.21 6.46 -34.00
N PHE A 15 16.31 6.93 -33.40
CA PHE A 15 16.77 6.47 -32.10
C PHE A 15 15.77 7.00 -31.06
N THR A 16 14.75 6.21 -30.74
CA THR A 16 13.89 6.49 -29.58
C THR A 16 14.71 6.26 -28.32
N ALA A 17 15.29 7.34 -27.80
CA ALA A 17 15.77 7.37 -26.42
C ALA A 17 14.58 7.08 -25.51
N ALA A 18 14.55 5.91 -24.88
CA ALA A 18 13.63 5.61 -23.80
C ALA A 18 14.00 6.50 -22.61
N VAL A 19 13.45 7.72 -22.61
CA VAL A 19 13.42 8.57 -21.42
C VAL A 19 12.57 7.81 -20.40
N HIS A 20 13.23 7.03 -19.55
CA HIS A 20 12.62 6.59 -18.30
C HIS A 20 12.47 7.84 -17.45
N ALA A 21 11.43 8.63 -17.73
CA ALA A 21 10.93 9.59 -16.78
C ALA A 21 10.59 8.76 -15.54
N HIS A 22 11.41 8.90 -14.50
CA HIS A 22 11.00 8.56 -13.15
C HIS A 22 9.80 9.47 -12.88
N ALA A 23 8.60 9.00 -13.23
CA ALA A 23 7.38 9.67 -12.84
C ALA A 23 7.50 9.86 -11.33
N ILE A 24 7.46 11.12 -10.89
CA ILE A 24 7.52 11.45 -9.46
C ILE A 24 6.38 10.65 -8.83
N ARG A 25 6.71 9.58 -8.11
CA ARG A 25 5.72 8.74 -7.44
C ARG A 25 4.94 9.66 -6.51
N GLU A 26 3.61 9.60 -6.55
CA GLU A 26 2.79 10.39 -5.63
C GLU A 26 3.24 10.07 -4.20
N ASP A 27 3.52 11.10 -3.40
CA ASP A 27 3.97 10.91 -2.03
C ASP A 27 2.78 10.61 -1.12
N ALA A 28 2.88 9.53 -0.34
CA ALA A 28 1.84 9.15 0.60
C ALA A 28 2.04 9.86 1.93
N LYS A 29 1.47 11.07 2.09
CA LYS A 29 1.55 11.84 3.35
C LYS A 29 0.64 11.30 4.48
N GLY A 30 0.26 10.02 4.40
CA GLY A 30 -0.79 9.40 5.18
C GLY A 30 -1.52 8.32 4.40
N TRP A 31 -2.74 8.02 4.84
CA TRP A 31 -3.66 7.10 4.16
C TRP A 31 -5.08 7.66 4.14
N ARG A 32 -5.61 7.88 2.92
CA ARG A 32 -6.91 8.55 2.70
C ARG A 32 -6.99 9.89 3.45
N ASP A 33 -7.96 10.04 4.34
CA ASP A 33 -8.19 11.25 5.13
C ASP A 33 -7.22 11.36 6.33
N ALA A 34 -6.54 10.27 6.70
CA ALA A 34 -5.50 10.28 7.73
C ALA A 34 -4.20 10.87 7.18
N LYS A 35 -3.54 11.71 7.97
CA LYS A 35 -2.24 12.29 7.66
C LYS A 35 -1.28 12.08 8.83
N TRP A 36 0.02 12.01 8.53
CA TRP A 36 1.05 11.96 9.56
C TRP A 36 0.96 13.18 10.48
N GLY A 37 1.24 12.98 11.76
CA GLY A 37 1.08 14.03 12.77
C GLY A 37 -0.34 14.17 13.33
N MET A 38 -1.37 13.53 12.75
CA MET A 38 -2.74 13.66 13.27
C MET A 38 -2.89 13.04 14.66
N THR A 39 -3.54 13.77 15.55
CA THR A 39 -3.97 13.31 16.87
C THR A 39 -5.24 12.45 16.80
N THR A 40 -5.61 11.80 17.90
CA THR A 40 -6.88 11.07 18.04
C THR A 40 -8.11 11.91 17.68
N ALA A 41 -8.16 13.17 18.11
CA ALA A 41 -9.29 14.05 17.83
C ALA A 41 -9.39 14.38 16.34
N GLU A 42 -8.24 14.60 15.69
CA GLU A 42 -8.17 14.88 14.26
C GLU A 42 -8.52 13.67 13.42
N LEU A 43 -8.06 12.47 13.79
CA LEU A 43 -8.45 11.22 13.13
C LEU A 43 -9.97 11.00 13.22
N LYS A 44 -10.55 11.17 14.41
CA LYS A 44 -12.01 11.07 14.58
C LYS A 44 -12.74 12.09 13.70
N LYS A 45 -12.24 13.32 13.60
CA LYS A 45 -12.81 14.36 12.73
C LYS A 45 -12.66 14.03 11.24
N ALA A 46 -11.49 13.57 10.81
CA ALA A 46 -11.16 13.23 9.43
C ALA A 46 -12.07 12.12 8.88
N PHE A 47 -12.41 11.14 9.71
CA PHE A 47 -13.33 10.06 9.35
C PHE A 47 -14.76 10.27 9.87
N LEU A 48 -15.18 11.51 10.14
CA LEU A 48 -16.55 11.86 10.51
C LEU A 48 -17.12 11.01 11.66
N GLY A 49 -16.30 10.68 12.66
CA GLY A 49 -16.68 9.87 13.83
C GLY A 49 -16.77 8.36 13.59
N ARG A 50 -16.38 7.87 12.41
CA ARG A 50 -16.34 6.43 12.11
C ARG A 50 -15.20 5.69 12.81
N VAL A 51 -14.08 6.38 13.09
CA VAL A 51 -13.01 5.82 13.94
C VAL A 51 -13.56 5.53 15.33
N LYS A 52 -13.41 4.28 15.78
CA LYS A 52 -13.82 3.78 17.08
C LYS A 52 -12.62 3.61 18.00
N THR A 53 -12.90 3.66 19.29
CA THR A 53 -11.91 3.36 20.32
C THR A 53 -11.98 1.88 20.70
N THR A 54 -10.84 1.29 21.04
CA THR A 54 -10.67 -0.09 21.53
C THR A 54 -9.74 -0.09 22.74
N GLU A 55 -9.51 -1.25 23.35
CA GLU A 55 -8.51 -1.36 24.41
C GLU A 55 -7.13 -0.97 23.89
N PRO A 56 -6.37 -0.12 24.62
CA PRO A 56 -5.04 0.27 24.20
C PRO A 56 -4.12 -0.94 24.03
N ARG A 57 -3.43 -0.99 22.90
CA ARG A 57 -2.44 -2.02 22.58
C ARG A 57 -1.12 -1.36 22.25
N THR A 58 -0.02 -2.03 22.58
CA THR A 58 1.33 -1.61 22.20
C THR A 58 1.99 -2.70 21.39
N ILE A 59 2.83 -2.30 20.43
CA ILE A 59 3.65 -3.22 19.64
C ILE A 59 5.08 -2.68 19.57
N GLU A 60 5.97 -3.50 19.02
CA GLU A 60 7.38 -3.13 18.80
C GLU A 60 8.06 -2.61 20.06
N ASN A 61 7.92 -3.37 21.15
CA ASN A 61 8.47 -3.04 22.46
C ASN A 61 8.04 -1.65 22.98
N GLY A 62 6.80 -1.25 22.66
CA GLY A 62 6.23 0.02 23.09
C GLY A 62 6.58 1.21 22.18
N ARG A 63 7.21 0.99 21.02
CA ARG A 63 7.47 2.06 20.04
C ARG A 63 6.18 2.64 19.47
N LEU A 64 5.14 1.81 19.35
CA LEU A 64 3.84 2.19 18.81
C LEU A 64 2.76 1.79 19.80
N TYR A 65 1.72 2.61 19.87
CA TYR A 65 0.50 2.27 20.57
C TYR A 65 -0.72 2.60 19.72
N SER A 66 -1.83 1.90 19.96
CA SER A 66 -3.09 2.17 19.30
C SER A 66 -4.25 1.82 20.21
N ASP A 67 -5.18 2.74 20.33
CA ASP A 67 -6.53 2.53 20.88
C ASP A 67 -7.60 2.89 19.82
N LEU A 68 -7.23 3.07 18.55
CA LEU A 68 -8.13 3.53 17.49
C LEU A 68 -8.16 2.58 16.29
N TYR A 69 -9.37 2.36 15.78
CA TYR A 69 -9.55 1.61 14.54
C TYR A 69 -10.77 2.09 13.74
N LEU A 70 -10.75 1.89 12.43
CA LEU A 70 -11.86 2.07 11.50
C LEU A 70 -12.31 0.67 11.04
N PRO A 71 -13.51 0.20 11.44
CA PRO A 71 -13.92 -1.18 11.22
C PRO A 71 -14.31 -1.53 9.77
N ASP A 72 -14.74 -0.54 9.00
CA ASP A 72 -15.51 -0.72 7.76
C ASP A 72 -14.90 0.05 6.59
N ALA A 73 -13.57 -0.01 6.45
CA ALA A 73 -12.90 0.60 5.31
C ALA A 73 -13.14 -0.24 4.05
N SER A 74 -13.59 0.39 2.96
CA SER A 74 -13.71 -0.26 1.66
C SER A 74 -12.53 0.13 0.76
N ILE A 75 -11.86 -0.88 0.20
CA ILE A 75 -10.82 -0.73 -0.83
C ILE A 75 -11.17 -1.70 -1.96
N GLU A 76 -11.39 -1.18 -3.17
CA GLU A 76 -11.79 -1.97 -4.35
C GLU A 76 -12.97 -2.93 -4.07
N GLY A 77 -13.98 -2.46 -3.32
CA GLY A 77 -15.18 -3.23 -2.99
C GLY A 77 -14.97 -4.37 -1.98
N SER A 78 -13.80 -4.45 -1.32
CA SER A 78 -13.54 -5.38 -0.23
C SER A 78 -13.42 -4.64 1.11
N GLU A 79 -13.83 -5.29 2.20
CA GLU A 79 -13.88 -4.70 3.54
C GLU A 79 -12.61 -4.99 4.35
N TYR A 80 -12.10 -3.96 4.99
CA TYR A 80 -10.88 -3.97 5.78
C TYR A 80 -11.09 -3.29 7.13
N GLU A 81 -10.43 -3.84 8.15
CA GLU A 81 -10.19 -3.14 9.41
C GLU A 81 -8.90 -2.33 9.28
N VAL A 82 -8.93 -1.09 9.74
CA VAL A 82 -7.78 -0.20 9.75
C VAL A 82 -7.45 0.22 11.17
N THR A 83 -6.21 0.00 11.60
CA THR A 83 -5.72 0.41 12.91
C THR A 83 -4.76 1.59 12.74
N PHE A 84 -4.91 2.62 13.59
CA PHE A 84 -4.10 3.84 13.55
C PHE A 84 -3.07 3.80 14.68
N TRP A 85 -1.80 3.61 14.33
CA TRP A 85 -0.69 3.47 15.28
C TRP A 85 0.03 4.79 15.50
N MET A 86 0.10 5.15 16.77
CA MET A 86 0.52 6.46 17.25
C MET A 86 1.91 6.36 17.90
N ASP A 87 2.68 7.44 17.80
CA ASP A 87 3.88 7.62 18.61
C ASP A 87 3.48 7.88 20.07
N PRO A 88 3.96 7.09 21.04
CA PRO A 88 3.58 7.25 22.45
C PRO A 88 4.10 8.53 23.10
N LYS A 89 5.10 9.20 22.52
CA LYS A 89 5.67 10.45 23.03
C LYS A 89 4.89 11.66 22.54
N THR A 90 4.56 11.70 21.26
CA THR A 90 3.88 12.86 20.66
C THR A 90 2.36 12.70 20.62
N ASN A 91 1.87 11.47 20.74
CA ASN A 91 0.46 11.13 20.55
C ASN A 91 -0.06 11.47 19.15
N GLU A 92 0.77 11.22 18.15
CA GLU A 92 0.49 11.54 16.75
C GLU A 92 0.60 10.30 15.88
N LEU A 93 -0.21 10.24 14.82
CA LEU A 93 -0.21 9.15 13.85
C LEU A 93 1.13 9.03 13.15
N THR A 94 1.71 7.83 13.18
CA THR A 94 2.94 7.50 12.44
C THR A 94 2.78 6.28 11.53
N GLU A 95 1.86 5.36 11.83
CA GLU A 95 1.62 4.18 10.99
C GLU A 95 0.14 3.82 10.87
N VAL A 96 -0.26 3.29 9.71
CA VAL A 96 -1.61 2.79 9.44
C VAL A 96 -1.52 1.32 9.02
N PHE A 97 -2.20 0.45 9.75
CA PHE A 97 -2.23 -0.99 9.46
C PHE A 97 -3.60 -1.37 8.94
N ILE A 98 -3.64 -2.04 7.79
CA ILE A 98 -4.87 -2.42 7.09
C ILE A 98 -4.84 -3.94 6.93
N LYS A 99 -5.89 -4.61 7.41
CA LYS A 99 -6.07 -6.07 7.28
C LYS A 99 -7.51 -6.39 6.90
N PRO A 100 -7.80 -7.56 6.29
CA PRO A 100 -9.16 -7.98 6.02
C PRO A 100 -10.03 -7.94 7.29
N ALA A 101 -11.26 -7.41 7.18
CA ALA A 101 -12.16 -7.27 8.34
C ALA A 101 -12.66 -8.63 8.89
N SER A 102 -12.80 -9.64 8.01
CA SER A 102 -13.25 -10.98 8.38
C SER A 102 -12.25 -12.03 7.87
N PRO A 103 -11.53 -12.72 8.77
CA PRO A 103 -10.82 -13.94 8.44
C PRO A 103 -11.84 -15.02 8.05
N GLY A 104 -11.75 -15.55 6.83
CA GLY A 104 -12.60 -16.66 6.37
C GLY A 104 -13.89 -16.28 5.63
N GLY A 105 -14.00 -15.05 5.10
CA GLY A 105 -15.01 -14.76 4.08
C GLY A 105 -14.79 -15.57 2.78
N ASN A 106 -15.76 -15.56 1.85
CA ASN A 106 -15.68 -16.31 0.58
C ASN A 106 -14.47 -15.95 -0.32
N LYS A 107 -13.70 -14.91 0.00
CA LYS A 107 -12.53 -14.46 -0.76
C LYS A 107 -11.24 -14.95 -0.09
N LYS A 108 -10.39 -15.63 -0.86
CA LYS A 108 -9.04 -16.04 -0.43
C LYS A 108 -8.16 -14.81 -0.22
N TYR A 109 -7.27 -14.84 0.78
CA TYR A 109 -6.40 -13.69 1.07
C TYR A 109 -5.45 -13.36 -0.07
N ILE A 110 -5.03 -14.35 -0.86
CA ILE A 110 -4.22 -14.11 -2.06
C ILE A 110 -4.93 -13.19 -3.08
N ASN A 111 -6.25 -13.34 -3.28
CA ASN A 111 -7.00 -12.48 -4.20
C ASN A 111 -7.08 -11.04 -3.66
N LEU A 112 -7.17 -10.89 -2.34
CA LEU A 112 -7.14 -9.57 -1.69
C LEU A 112 -5.75 -8.93 -1.81
N TYR A 113 -4.68 -9.72 -1.65
CA TYR A 113 -3.31 -9.28 -1.90
C TYR A 113 -3.13 -8.77 -3.34
N GLU A 114 -3.56 -9.54 -4.34
CA GLU A 114 -3.46 -9.15 -5.76
C GLU A 114 -4.25 -7.86 -6.06
N THR A 115 -5.42 -7.72 -5.45
CA THR A 115 -6.25 -6.51 -5.58
C THR A 115 -5.53 -5.29 -4.98
N LEU A 116 -5.00 -5.42 -3.76
CA LEU A 116 -4.23 -4.36 -3.11
C LEU A 116 -2.95 -4.02 -3.89
N LEU A 117 -2.22 -5.03 -4.34
CA LEU A 117 -1.01 -4.87 -5.15
C LEU A 117 -1.33 -4.09 -6.42
N THR A 118 -2.39 -4.46 -7.14
CA THR A 118 -2.83 -3.75 -8.35
C THR A 118 -3.16 -2.29 -8.06
N SER A 119 -3.92 -2.02 -7.00
CA SER A 119 -4.31 -0.65 -6.61
C SER A 119 -3.08 0.21 -6.24
N ILE A 120 -2.12 -0.36 -5.51
CA ILE A 120 -0.88 0.33 -5.12
C ILE A 120 0.03 0.55 -6.33
N LEU A 121 0.16 -0.44 -7.22
CA LEU A 121 0.92 -0.33 -8.47
C LEU A 121 0.37 0.77 -9.38
N GLN A 122 -0.96 0.86 -9.53
CA GLN A 122 -1.60 1.91 -10.30
C GLN A 122 -1.33 3.30 -9.72
N LYS A 123 -1.28 3.41 -8.39
CA LYS A 123 -1.09 4.70 -7.72
C LYS A 123 0.38 5.13 -7.61
N TYR A 124 1.28 4.22 -7.27
CA TYR A 124 2.66 4.53 -6.90
C TYR A 124 3.70 3.92 -7.86
N GLY A 125 3.28 3.19 -8.89
CA GLY A 125 4.19 2.48 -9.80
C GLY A 125 4.79 1.23 -9.15
N ASN A 126 5.89 0.74 -9.72
CA ASN A 126 6.54 -0.50 -9.25
C ASN A 126 7.11 -0.36 -7.82
N PRO A 127 7.10 -1.44 -7.03
CA PRO A 127 7.78 -1.45 -5.74
C PRO A 127 9.30 -1.34 -5.91
N GLU A 128 9.96 -0.84 -4.87
CA GLU A 128 11.41 -0.80 -4.78
C GLU A 128 11.99 -2.19 -4.49
N SER A 129 11.26 -3.01 -3.73
CA SER A 129 11.61 -4.41 -3.50
C SER A 129 10.38 -5.31 -3.59
N PHE A 130 10.60 -6.50 -4.12
CA PHE A 130 9.61 -7.56 -4.20
C PHE A 130 10.27 -8.89 -3.85
N GLU A 131 9.69 -9.59 -2.87
CA GLU A 131 10.13 -10.91 -2.42
C GLU A 131 8.99 -11.92 -2.59
N SER A 132 9.33 -13.10 -3.10
CA SER A 132 8.43 -14.24 -3.22
C SER A 132 9.18 -15.49 -2.78
N ASP A 133 8.59 -16.23 -1.84
CA ASP A 133 9.10 -17.51 -1.32
C ASP A 133 7.95 -18.51 -1.33
N GLU A 134 8.17 -19.64 -2.00
CA GLU A 134 7.21 -20.73 -2.22
C GLU A 134 7.66 -22.02 -1.51
N GLY A 135 8.47 -21.89 -0.45
CA GLY A 135 8.93 -23.01 0.37
C GLY A 135 7.83 -23.65 1.22
N SER A 136 8.13 -23.98 2.47
CA SER A 136 7.12 -24.53 3.40
C SER A 136 6.01 -23.54 3.78
N SER A 137 6.22 -22.26 3.48
CA SER A 137 5.23 -21.19 3.57
C SER A 137 5.24 -20.41 2.27
N HIS A 138 4.06 -19.98 1.80
CA HIS A 138 3.97 -19.07 0.66
C HIS A 138 3.99 -17.63 1.18
N ARG A 139 5.08 -16.90 0.94
CA ARG A 139 5.27 -15.53 1.39
C ARG A 139 5.46 -14.59 0.21
N LEU A 140 4.71 -13.50 0.19
CA LEU A 140 4.86 -12.41 -0.76
C LEU A 140 5.05 -11.09 -0.01
N ARG A 141 6.06 -10.31 -0.38
CA ARG A 141 6.30 -8.98 0.18
C ARG A 141 6.63 -8.00 -0.94
N ALA A 142 5.97 -6.85 -0.92
CA ALA A 142 6.27 -5.73 -1.80
C ALA A 142 6.46 -4.46 -0.97
N GLU A 143 7.45 -3.63 -1.30
CA GLU A 143 7.77 -2.42 -0.57
C GLU A 143 7.97 -1.21 -1.50
N TRP A 144 7.36 -0.08 -1.16
CA TRP A 144 7.56 1.19 -1.85
C TRP A 144 8.22 2.18 -0.92
N GLN A 145 9.36 2.73 -1.36
CA GLN A 145 10.09 3.78 -0.67
C GLN A 145 9.70 5.13 -1.30
N LEU A 146 8.71 5.82 -0.72
CA LEU A 146 8.26 7.16 -1.13
C LEU A 146 9.06 8.25 -0.41
N SER A 147 8.87 9.53 -0.75
CA SER A 147 9.64 10.60 -0.11
C SER A 147 9.35 10.74 1.39
N SER A 148 8.08 10.68 1.79
CA SER A 148 7.67 10.81 3.20
C SER A 148 7.20 9.50 3.83
N SER A 149 7.19 8.38 3.09
CA SER A 149 6.60 7.14 3.58
C SER A 149 7.18 5.86 3.02
N VAL A 150 7.00 4.79 3.79
CA VAL A 150 7.19 3.41 3.35
C VAL A 150 5.83 2.74 3.27
N ILE A 151 5.54 2.09 2.15
CA ILE A 151 4.36 1.22 2.00
C ILE A 151 4.85 -0.22 1.95
N GLU A 152 4.30 -1.08 2.79
CA GLU A 152 4.60 -2.52 2.81
C GLU A 152 3.31 -3.31 2.59
N LEU A 153 3.29 -4.17 1.58
CA LEU A 153 2.23 -5.17 1.39
C LEU A 153 2.80 -6.56 1.63
N ASN A 154 2.24 -7.26 2.62
CA ASN A 154 2.70 -8.57 3.05
C ASN A 154 1.57 -9.58 2.98
N TYR A 155 1.85 -10.74 2.39
CA TYR A 155 1.04 -11.94 2.44
C TYR A 155 1.88 -13.11 2.95
N LEU A 156 1.29 -13.93 3.81
CA LEU A 156 1.89 -15.16 4.29
C LEU A 156 0.79 -16.21 4.41
N ARG A 157 1.02 -17.38 3.80
CA ARG A 157 0.29 -18.60 4.09
C ARG A 157 1.24 -19.60 4.71
N ASN A 158 0.94 -19.98 5.94
CA ASN A 158 1.69 -20.96 6.70
C ASN A 158 1.37 -22.39 6.25
N ALA A 159 2.18 -23.36 6.68
CA ALA A 159 1.98 -24.77 6.37
C ALA A 159 0.68 -25.36 6.96
N ASP A 160 0.12 -24.72 8.00
CA ASP A 160 -1.18 -25.08 8.58
C ASP A 160 -2.36 -24.39 7.86
N GLU A 161 -2.12 -23.82 6.68
CA GLU A 161 -3.07 -23.06 5.86
C GLU A 161 -3.58 -21.76 6.51
N SER A 162 -3.04 -21.35 7.67
CA SER A 162 -3.35 -20.04 8.22
C SER A 162 -2.76 -18.93 7.33
N GLU A 163 -3.58 -17.93 7.03
CA GLU A 163 -3.22 -16.82 6.15
C GLU A 163 -3.14 -15.49 6.94
N LEU A 164 -2.14 -14.68 6.58
CA LEU A 164 -2.00 -13.30 7.04
C LEU A 164 -1.88 -12.40 5.82
N LEU A 165 -2.63 -11.30 5.84
CA LEU A 165 -2.53 -10.22 4.87
C LEU A 165 -2.49 -8.90 5.63
N ALA A 166 -1.46 -8.10 5.37
CA ALA A 166 -1.33 -6.77 5.95
C ALA A 166 -0.76 -5.78 4.93
N LEU A 167 -1.45 -4.66 4.78
CA LEU A 167 -0.94 -3.46 4.12
C LEU A 167 -0.61 -2.42 5.19
N LYS A 168 0.61 -1.89 5.15
CA LYS A 168 1.10 -0.90 6.11
C LYS A 168 1.56 0.34 5.38
N TYR A 169 1.17 1.50 5.89
CA TYR A 169 1.76 2.79 5.54
C TYR A 169 2.51 3.30 6.77
N LYS A 170 3.75 3.74 6.60
CA LYS A 170 4.62 4.22 7.68
C LYS A 170 5.24 5.56 7.30
N GLU A 171 5.17 6.53 8.20
CA GLU A 171 5.91 7.78 8.09
C GLU A 171 7.42 7.51 8.06
N LYS A 172 8.14 8.17 7.14
CA LYS A 172 9.60 8.25 7.18
C LYS A 172 10.01 9.40 8.10
N LYS A 173 10.74 9.08 9.15
CA LYS A 173 11.39 10.04 10.04
C LYS A 173 12.82 10.32 9.61
#